data_AF-A0A5K1AUA0-F1
#
_entry.id   AF-A0A5K1AUA0-F1
#
_cell.length_a   1.000
_cell.length_b   1.000
_cell.length_c   1.000
_cell.angle_alpha   90.00
_cell.angle_beta   90.00
_cell.angle_gamma   90.00
#
_symmetry.space_group_name_H-M   'P 1'
#
loop_
_entity.id
_entity.type
_entity.pdbx_description
1 polymer ?
#
loop_
_entity_poly.entity_id
_entity_poly.type
_entity_poly.pdbx_seq_one_letter_code
_entity_poly.pdbx_strand_id
1 'polypeptide(L)' 'VTYQFFHWKKGTPFAEDQGIYNALTWWEQIDNGKQLTRNRKFLTVVPVV' A
#
# COMPACT_ATOMS: atom_id res chain seq x y z
N VAL A 1 9.45 -0.65 -5.96
CA VAL A 1 8.83 -0.36 -4.64
C VAL A 1 8.85 -1.67 -3.86
N THR A 2 9.70 -1.77 -2.84
CA THR A 2 9.93 -3.04 -2.12
C THR A 2 8.81 -3.31 -1.10
N TYR A 3 8.71 -4.54 -0.57
CA TYR A 3 7.77 -4.91 0.49
C TYR A 3 7.73 -3.90 1.64
N GLN A 4 8.91 -3.40 2.05
CA GLN A 4 9.03 -2.40 3.12
C GLN A 4 8.32 -1.08 2.80
N PHE A 5 8.37 -0.61 1.55
CA PHE A 5 7.65 0.60 1.18
C PHE A 5 6.15 0.41 1.32
N PHE A 6 5.60 -0.71 0.82
CA PHE A 6 4.17 -0.94 0.89
C PHE A 6 3.65 -1.05 2.33
N HIS A 7 4.41 -1.69 3.22
CA HIS A 7 3.94 -2.00 4.57
C HIS A 7 4.29 -0.93 5.62
N TRP A 8 5.26 -0.03 5.35
CA TRP A 8 5.67 1.00 6.32
C TRP A 8 5.46 2.45 5.86
N LYS A 9 5.33 2.74 4.55
CA LYS A 9 5.05 4.12 4.11
C LYS A 9 3.55 4.42 4.19
N LYS A 10 3.21 5.57 4.78
CA LYS A 10 1.85 6.09 4.92
C LYS A 10 1.63 7.34 4.07
N GLY A 11 0.36 7.67 3.83
CA GLY A 11 -0.04 8.84 3.03
C GLY A 11 0.17 8.65 1.53
N THR A 12 -0.04 9.70 0.76
CA THR A 12 0.32 9.74 -0.66
C THR A 12 1.30 10.88 -0.92
N PRO A 13 2.08 10.81 -2.01
CA PRO A 13 2.94 11.92 -2.40
C PRO A 13 2.17 13.09 -3.04
N PHE A 14 0.84 13.00 -3.15
CA PHE A 14 0.00 13.98 -3.84
C PHE A 14 -0.83 14.77 -2.84
N ALA A 15 -0.74 16.10 -2.88
CA ALA A 15 -1.51 16.98 -1.98
C ALA A 15 -3.02 17.00 -2.29
N GLU A 16 -3.43 16.45 -3.44
CA GLU A 16 -4.82 16.42 -3.91
C GLU A 16 -5.71 15.44 -3.13
N ASP A 17 -5.12 14.54 -2.33
CA ASP A 17 -5.83 13.58 -1.51
C ASP A 17 -6.46 14.18 -0.24
N GLN A 18 -6.24 15.47 0.03
CA GLN A 18 -6.73 16.18 1.22
C GLN A 18 -6.40 15.46 2.55
N GLY A 19 -5.33 14.65 2.55
CA GLY A 19 -4.88 13.90 3.71
C GLY A 19 -5.74 12.69 4.08
N ILE A 20 -6.68 12.26 3.22
CA ILE A 20 -7.57 11.10 3.51
C ILE A 20 -6.80 9.80 3.76
N TYR A 21 -5.55 9.70 3.26
CA TYR A 21 -4.72 8.51 3.38
C TYR A 21 -3.56 8.66 4.38
N ASN A 22 -3.46 9.77 5.12
CA ASN A 22 -2.33 10.05 6.03
C ASN A 22 -2.15 8.97 7.11
N ALA A 23 -3.24 8.33 7.53
CA ALA A 23 -3.21 7.27 8.53
C ALA A 23 -2.90 5.88 7.93
N LEU A 24 -3.04 5.72 6.61
CA LEU A 24 -3.02 4.44 5.92
C LEU A 24 -1.68 4.21 5.23
N THR A 25 -1.15 3.01 5.42
CA THR A 25 -0.02 2.50 4.64
C THR A 25 -0.41 2.33 3.18
N TRP A 26 0.58 2.31 2.30
CA TRP A 26 0.35 2.05 0.88
C TRP A 26 -0.30 0.68 0.65
N TRP A 27 0.02 -0.30 1.50
CA TRP A 27 -0.64 -1.60 1.52
C TRP A 27 -2.14 -1.50 1.82
N GLU A 28 -2.52 -0.70 2.82
CA GLU A 28 -3.93 -0.50 3.21
C GLU A 28 -4.72 0.26 2.15
N GLN A 29 -4.07 1.18 1.44
CA GLN A 29 -4.68 1.94 0.33
C GLN A 29 -5.02 1.03 -0.87
N ILE A 30 -4.21 0.00 -1.14
CA ILE A 30 -4.44 -0.93 -2.26
C ILE A 30 -5.72 -1.74 -2.05
N ASP A 31 -6.56 -1.75 -3.09
CA ASP A 31 -7.85 -2.43 -3.13
C ASP A 31 -8.75 -2.09 -1.92
N ASN A 32 -8.61 -0.89 -1.36
CA ASN A 32 -9.34 -0.43 -0.17
C ASN A 32 -9.27 -1.40 1.02
N GLY A 33 -8.08 -1.93 1.32
CA GLY A 33 -7.94 -2.88 2.44
C GLY A 33 -8.35 -4.32 2.13
N LYS A 34 -8.97 -4.60 0.96
CA LYS A 34 -9.54 -5.91 0.64
C LYS A 34 -8.44 -6.98 0.55
N GLN A 35 -8.55 -8.01 1.38
CA GLN A 35 -7.60 -9.11 1.40
C GLN A 35 -7.79 -10.04 0.19
N LEU A 36 -6.74 -10.80 -0.14
CA LEU A 36 -6.74 -11.88 -1.13
C LEU A 36 -7.10 -11.50 -2.58
N THR A 37 -7.01 -10.22 -2.92
CA THR A 37 -7.13 -9.75 -4.30
C THR A 37 -5.94 -10.22 -5.13
N ARG A 38 -6.12 -10.27 -6.46
CA ARG A 38 -5.05 -10.64 -7.40
C ARG A 38 -3.84 -9.72 -7.28
N ASN A 39 -4.08 -8.41 -7.14
CA ASN A 39 -3.03 -7.40 -6.98
C ASN A 39 -2.23 -7.61 -5.70
N ARG A 40 -2.91 -7.81 -4.56
CA ARG A 40 -2.22 -8.06 -3.29
C ARG A 40 -1.40 -9.32 -3.31
N LYS A 41 -1.95 -10.42 -3.84
CA LYS A 41 -1.20 -11.68 -3.99
C LYS A 41 0.09 -11.47 -4.80
N PHE A 42 0.00 -10.77 -5.93
CA PHE A 42 1.18 -10.43 -6.74
C PHE A 42 2.22 -9.62 -5.94
N LEU A 43 1.76 -8.63 -5.16
CA LEU A 43 2.63 -7.74 -4.38
C LEU A 43 3.17 -8.37 -3.08
N THR A 44 2.56 -9.43 -2.56
CA THR A 44 3.08 -10.17 -1.38
C THR A 44 4.04 -11.29 -1.76
N VAL A 45 3.95 -11.81 -2.99
CA VAL A 45 4.74 -12.95 -3.45
C VAL A 45 6.18 -12.59 -3.78
N VAL A 46 6.51 -11.30 -3.96
CA VAL A 46 7.90 -10.87 -4.17
C VAL A 46 8.64 -10.97 -2.83
N PRO A 47 9.54 -11.96 -2.65
CA PRO A 47 10.36 -12.03 -1.46
C PRO A 47 11.39 -10.90 -1.55
N VAL A 48 11.45 -10.05 -0.53
CA VAL A 48 12.64 -9.25 -0.32
C VAL A 48 13.73 -10.21 0.14
N VAL A 49 14.67 -10.51 -0.75
CA VAL A 49 16.02 -10.91 -0.39
C VAL A 49 16.89 -9.67 -0.23
#